data_AF-A0A3Q0E943-F1
#
_entry.id   AF-A0A3Q0E943-F1
#
_cell.length_a   1.000
_cell.length_b   1.000
_cell.length_c   1.000
_cell.angle_alpha   90.00
_cell.angle_beta   90.00
_cell.angle_gamma   90.00
#
_symmetry.space_group_name_H-M   'P 1'
#
loop_
_entity.id
_entity.type
_entity.pdbx_description
1 polymer ?
#
loop_
_entity_poly.entity_id
_entity_poly.type
_entity_poly.pdbx_seq_one_letter_code
_entity_poly.pdbx_strand_id
1 'polypeptide(L)'
;MVTEQEVEAIGRTLEDPAQPLQTRFRALFTLRGLGGPGAIAWISRAFSDESALLKHELAYCLGQMQDPRAIPVLVDVLRDTRQEPMVRHEAGEALGAIGDPEVLELLKEYSTDPVVENIPVTLNETLILISSHPRESTSCPCGPACSGRFTEMESHAVCPCVSGSH
;
A
#
# COMPACT_ATOMS: atom_id res chain seq x y z
N MET A 1 3.35 17.29 -17.06
CA MET A 1 3.27 15.83 -16.91
C MET A 1 4.64 15.39 -16.45
N VAL A 2 4.72 14.70 -15.31
CA VAL A 2 5.98 14.12 -14.84
C VAL A 2 6.25 12.90 -15.70
N THR A 3 7.47 12.79 -16.22
CA THR A 3 7.90 11.72 -17.11
C THR A 3 8.39 10.51 -16.31
N GLU A 4 8.29 9.31 -16.89
CA GLU A 4 8.87 8.10 -16.28
C GLU A 4 10.39 8.25 -16.01
N GLN A 5 11.08 9.04 -16.86
CA GLN A 5 12.50 9.36 -16.71
C GLN A 5 12.79 10.19 -15.46
N GLU A 6 11.90 11.12 -15.09
CA GLU A 6 12.04 11.89 -13.85
C GLU A 6 11.86 10.98 -12.63
N VAL A 7 10.86 10.09 -12.65
CA VAL A 7 10.65 9.10 -11.58
C VAL A 7 11.88 8.20 -11.43
N GLU A 8 12.46 7.74 -12.54
CA GLU A 8 13.69 6.93 -12.55
C GLU A 8 14.89 7.67 -11.94
N ALA A 9 15.12 8.92 -12.31
CA ALA A 9 16.23 9.71 -11.79
C ALA A 9 16.12 9.95 -10.27
N ILE A 10 14.91 10.23 -9.79
CA ILE A 10 14.63 10.40 -8.36
C ILE A 10 14.80 9.05 -7.64
N GLY A 11 14.28 7.97 -8.21
CA GLY A 11 14.42 6.61 -7.68
C GLY A 11 15.86 6.17 -7.49
N ARG A 12 16.73 6.43 -8.47
CA ARG A 12 18.18 6.18 -8.35
C ARG A 12 18.82 6.95 -7.20
N THR A 13 18.38 8.20 -6.99
CA THR A 13 18.86 9.03 -5.88
C THR A 13 18.45 8.45 -4.53
N LEU A 14 17.25 7.87 -4.43
CA LEU A 14 16.77 7.19 -3.22
C LEU A 14 17.56 5.92 -2.91
N GLU A 15 17.85 5.09 -3.92
CA GLU A 15 18.54 3.80 -3.74
C GLU A 15 20.05 3.95 -3.49
N ASP A 16 20.68 5.05 -3.93
CA ASP A 16 22.13 5.24 -3.84
C ASP A 16 22.62 5.48 -2.40
N PRO A 17 23.35 4.52 -1.77
CA PRO A 17 23.86 4.67 -0.41
C PRO A 17 25.01 5.68 -0.31
N ALA A 18 25.61 6.10 -1.43
CA ALA A 18 26.62 7.17 -1.43
C ALA A 18 25.98 8.56 -1.28
N GLN A 19 24.67 8.69 -1.49
CA GLN A 19 23.98 9.96 -1.27
C GLN A 19 23.79 10.24 0.23
N PRO A 20 23.91 11.51 0.65
CA PRO A 20 23.55 11.92 2.00
C PRO A 20 22.09 11.56 2.31
N LEU A 21 21.84 11.12 3.53
CA LEU A 21 20.50 10.68 3.96
C LEU A 21 19.42 11.74 3.72
N GLN A 22 19.74 13.03 3.89
CA GLN A 22 18.83 14.14 3.61
C GLN A 22 18.42 14.20 2.13
N THR A 23 19.35 13.94 1.21
CA THR A 23 19.06 13.90 -0.23
C THR A 23 18.13 12.73 -0.56
N ARG A 24 18.37 11.58 0.07
CA ARG A 24 17.54 10.37 -0.10
C ARG A 24 16.12 10.60 0.44
N PHE A 25 15.96 11.26 1.60
CA PHE A 25 14.64 11.65 2.10
C PHE A 25 13.91 12.60 1.16
N ARG A 26 14.60 13.59 0.58
CA ARG A 26 13.98 14.48 -0.42
C ARG A 26 13.50 13.70 -1.64
N ALA A 27 14.28 12.72 -2.11
CA ALA A 27 13.88 11.85 -3.20
C ALA A 27 12.65 11.02 -2.82
N LEU A 28 12.65 10.40 -1.64
CA LEU A 28 11.52 9.62 -1.10
C LEU A 28 10.22 10.43 -1.06
N PHE A 29 10.22 11.61 -0.42
CA PHE A 29 9.01 12.43 -0.32
C PHE A 29 8.54 12.95 -1.68
N THR A 30 9.48 13.16 -2.62
CA THR A 30 9.13 13.51 -3.99
C THR A 30 8.41 12.35 -4.67
N LEU A 31 8.94 11.11 -4.60
CA LEU A 31 8.28 9.92 -5.15
C LEU A 31 6.90 9.68 -4.53
N ARG A 32 6.76 9.87 -3.22
CA ARG A 32 5.47 9.81 -2.52
C ARG A 32 4.47 10.81 -3.10
N GLY A 33 4.89 12.04 -3.36
CA GLY A 33 4.05 13.07 -3.97
C GLY A 33 3.69 12.80 -5.44
N LEU A 34 4.57 12.12 -6.18
CA LEU A 34 4.35 11.73 -7.56
C LEU A 34 3.37 10.57 -7.70
N GLY A 35 3.45 9.58 -6.80
CA GLY A 35 2.57 8.42 -6.82
C GLY A 35 2.80 7.46 -7.98
N GLY A 36 1.91 6.47 -8.09
CA GLY A 36 1.90 5.53 -9.20
C GLY A 36 2.88 4.36 -9.07
N PRO A 37 2.81 3.39 -10.00
CA PRO A 37 3.48 2.10 -9.86
C PRO A 37 5.01 2.22 -9.92
N GLY A 38 5.53 3.16 -10.72
CA GLY A 38 6.97 3.41 -10.80
C GLY A 38 7.54 3.95 -9.48
N ALA A 39 6.86 4.89 -8.84
CA ALA A 39 7.27 5.42 -7.55
C ALA A 39 7.25 4.34 -6.46
N ILE A 40 6.16 3.55 -6.40
CA ILE A 40 6.04 2.42 -5.47
C ILE A 40 7.19 1.43 -5.66
N ALA A 41 7.52 1.07 -6.91
CA ALA A 41 8.62 0.15 -7.20
C ALA A 41 9.97 0.66 -6.70
N TRP A 42 10.28 1.95 -6.88
CA TRP A 42 11.52 2.56 -6.39
C TRP A 42 11.59 2.62 -4.86
N ILE A 43 10.49 3.01 -4.21
CA ILE A 43 10.40 3.03 -2.74
C ILE A 43 10.56 1.60 -2.18
N SER A 44 9.91 0.61 -2.80
CA SER A 44 9.95 -0.80 -2.41
C SER A 44 11.36 -1.38 -2.46
N ARG A 45 12.16 -1.03 -3.47
CA ARG A 45 13.54 -1.52 -3.61
C ARG A 45 14.47 -1.04 -2.51
N ALA A 46 14.20 0.14 -1.93
CA ALA A 46 15.05 0.73 -0.90
C ALA A 46 14.91 0.08 0.49
N PHE A 47 14.01 -0.90 0.68
CA PHE A 47 13.90 -1.64 1.97
C PHE A 47 15.11 -2.52 2.30
N SER A 48 16.04 -2.71 1.36
CA SER A 48 17.33 -3.36 1.61
C SER A 48 18.39 -2.42 2.18
N ASP A 49 18.05 -1.18 2.51
CA ASP A 49 18.99 -0.22 3.09
C ASP A 49 19.36 -0.54 4.55
N GLU A 50 20.56 -0.17 4.96
CA GLU A 50 21.06 -0.37 6.33
C GLU A 50 20.42 0.61 7.34
N SER A 51 19.89 1.75 6.87
CA SER A 51 19.26 2.75 7.74
C SER A 51 17.84 2.33 8.13
N ALA A 52 17.67 1.86 9.36
CA ALA A 52 16.36 1.60 9.96
C ALA A 52 15.42 2.81 9.87
N LEU A 53 15.96 4.03 10.06
CA LEU A 53 15.21 5.28 9.94
C LEU A 53 14.70 5.50 8.51
N LEU A 54 15.52 5.23 7.49
CA LEU A 54 15.08 5.34 6.12
C LEU A 54 13.99 4.32 5.83
N LYS A 55 14.21 3.05 6.19
CA LYS A 55 13.25 1.96 5.96
C LYS A 55 11.88 2.22 6.58
N HIS A 56 11.87 2.76 7.81
CA HIS A 56 10.64 3.23 8.46
C HIS A 56 9.92 4.27 7.57
N GLU A 57 10.61 5.33 7.16
CA GLU A 57 10.02 6.37 6.31
C GLU A 57 9.56 5.86 4.93
N LEU A 58 10.18 4.81 4.38
CA LEU A 58 9.69 4.14 3.17
C LEU A 58 8.28 3.57 3.41
N ALA A 59 8.11 2.81 4.50
CA ALA A 59 6.82 2.23 4.87
C ALA A 59 5.77 3.31 5.13
N TYR A 60 6.13 4.35 5.89
CA TYR A 60 5.27 5.50 6.15
C TYR A 60 4.80 6.15 4.83
N CYS A 61 5.71 6.42 3.91
CA CYS A 61 5.38 7.02 2.62
C CYS A 61 4.45 6.13 1.79
N LEU A 62 4.66 4.81 1.77
CA LEU A 62 3.78 3.88 1.07
C LEU A 62 2.37 3.87 1.66
N GLY A 63 2.24 3.90 2.99
CA GLY A 63 0.94 4.03 3.66
C GLY A 63 0.23 5.33 3.29
N GLN A 64 0.97 6.45 3.31
CA GLN A 64 0.47 7.77 2.93
C GLN A 64 0.11 7.92 1.44
N MET A 65 0.55 7.00 0.58
CA MET A 65 0.13 6.95 -0.83
C MET A 65 -1.24 6.29 -0.99
N GLN A 66 -1.70 5.52 0.00
CA GLN A 66 -2.99 4.80 0.02
C GLN A 66 -3.24 3.97 -1.25
N ASP A 67 -2.17 3.45 -1.86
CA ASP A 67 -2.23 2.67 -3.10
C ASP A 67 -2.10 1.18 -2.78
N PRO A 68 -3.13 0.35 -3.05
CA PRO A 68 -3.10 -1.09 -2.76
C PRO A 68 -1.94 -1.85 -3.41
N ARG A 69 -1.32 -1.31 -4.47
CA ARG A 69 -0.14 -1.91 -5.10
C ARG A 69 1.06 -2.00 -4.16
N ALA A 70 1.09 -1.23 -3.07
CA ALA A 70 2.13 -1.30 -2.05
C ALA A 70 1.91 -2.42 -1.01
N ILE A 71 0.72 -3.05 -0.97
CA ILE A 71 0.40 -4.09 0.03
C ILE A 71 1.42 -5.24 0.02
N PRO A 72 1.79 -5.84 -1.13
CA PRO A 72 2.70 -7.00 -1.12
C PRO A 72 4.04 -6.72 -0.44
N VAL A 73 4.67 -5.57 -0.72
CA VAL A 73 5.96 -5.23 -0.10
C VAL A 73 5.80 -4.93 1.39
N LEU A 74 4.73 -4.26 1.82
CA LEU A 74 4.50 -3.96 3.23
C LEU A 74 4.22 -5.24 4.04
N VAL A 75 3.52 -6.21 3.46
CA VAL A 75 3.33 -7.54 4.05
C VAL A 75 4.66 -8.27 4.21
N ASP A 76 5.52 -8.23 3.19
CA ASP A 76 6.85 -8.85 3.26
C ASP A 76 7.72 -8.20 4.36
N VAL A 77 7.69 -6.87 4.47
CA VAL A 77 8.43 -6.12 5.51
C VAL A 77 7.89 -6.45 6.92
N LEU A 78 6.58 -6.49 7.11
CA LEU A 78 5.96 -6.83 8.40
C LEU A 78 6.35 -8.24 8.87
N ARG A 79 6.44 -9.18 7.92
CA ARG A 79 6.79 -10.60 8.15
C ARG A 79 8.28 -10.83 8.36
N ASP A 80 9.16 -9.97 7.86
CA ASP A 80 10.61 -10.17 7.96
C ASP A 80 11.11 -9.88 9.38
N THR A 81 11.34 -10.92 10.16
CA THR A 81 11.86 -10.82 11.54
C THR A 81 13.30 -10.30 11.61
N ARG A 82 13.98 -10.12 10.48
CA ARG A 82 15.31 -9.49 10.42
C ARG A 82 15.21 -7.96 10.32
N GLN A 83 14.05 -7.42 9.96
CA GLN A 83 13.79 -5.98 9.99
C GLN A 83 13.66 -5.50 11.44
N GLU A 84 14.05 -4.25 11.69
CA GLU A 84 13.97 -3.66 13.01
C GLU A 84 12.49 -3.51 13.44
N PRO A 85 12.19 -3.63 14.74
CA PRO A 85 10.82 -3.51 15.24
C PRO A 85 10.09 -2.24 14.78
N MET A 86 10.80 -1.10 14.73
CA MET A 86 10.23 0.17 14.24
C MET A 86 9.79 0.12 12.77
N VAL A 87 10.52 -0.60 11.91
CA VAL A 87 10.20 -0.72 10.48
C VAL A 87 8.99 -1.63 10.30
N ARG A 88 8.95 -2.73 11.05
CA ARG A 88 7.80 -3.66 11.04
C ARG A 88 6.52 -3.01 11.55
N HIS A 89 6.64 -2.20 12.62
CA HIS A 89 5.54 -1.42 13.16
C HIS A 89 4.97 -0.46 12.11
N GLU A 90 5.82 0.35 11.49
CA GLU A 90 5.39 1.31 10.45
C GLU A 90 4.80 0.60 9.21
N ALA A 91 5.31 -0.59 8.84
CA ALA A 91 4.69 -1.38 7.78
C ALA A 91 3.26 -1.84 8.14
N GLY A 92 3.03 -2.22 9.41
CA GLY A 92 1.70 -2.53 9.92
C GLY A 92 0.76 -1.30 9.86
N GLU A 93 1.22 -0.14 10.32
CA GLU A 93 0.46 1.11 10.25
C GLU A 93 0.13 1.50 8.80
N ALA A 94 1.10 1.38 7.90
CA ALA A 94 0.92 1.65 6.47
C ALA A 94 -0.15 0.74 5.83
N LEU A 95 -0.17 -0.55 6.17
CA LEU A 95 -1.21 -1.48 5.71
C LEU A 95 -2.60 -1.05 6.19
N GLY A 96 -2.71 -0.60 7.44
CA GLY A 96 -3.98 -0.08 7.96
C GLY A 96 -4.42 1.22 7.31
N ALA A 97 -3.48 2.13 7.04
CA ALA A 97 -3.73 3.40 6.35
C ALA A 97 -4.20 3.23 4.90
N ILE A 98 -3.75 2.16 4.22
CA ILE A 98 -4.26 1.78 2.89
C ILE A 98 -5.73 1.34 2.98
N GLY A 99 -6.13 0.69 4.08
CA GLY A 99 -7.54 0.37 4.34
C GLY A 99 -8.10 -0.78 3.49
N ASP A 100 -7.27 -1.71 3.03
CA ASP A 100 -7.72 -2.85 2.23
C ASP A 100 -8.27 -3.99 3.15
N PRO A 101 -9.50 -4.50 2.92
CA PRO A 101 -10.03 -5.62 3.69
C PRO A 101 -9.16 -6.89 3.67
N GLU A 102 -8.38 -7.11 2.62
CA GLU A 102 -7.54 -8.30 2.47
C GLU A 102 -6.43 -8.37 3.54
N VAL A 103 -6.03 -7.24 4.13
CA VAL A 103 -4.96 -7.19 5.13
C VAL A 103 -5.48 -7.35 6.56
N LEU A 104 -6.79 -7.40 6.78
CA LEU A 104 -7.39 -7.45 8.13
C LEU A 104 -6.97 -8.69 8.93
N GLU A 105 -7.02 -9.89 8.32
CA GLU A 105 -6.64 -11.12 9.02
C GLU A 105 -5.15 -11.14 9.38
N LEU A 106 -4.30 -10.60 8.50
CA LEU A 106 -2.89 -10.43 8.78
C LEU A 106 -2.67 -9.48 9.96
N LEU A 107 -3.29 -8.31 9.94
CA LEU A 107 -3.16 -7.34 11.04
C LEU A 107 -3.67 -7.93 12.38
N LYS A 108 -4.72 -8.77 12.37
CA LYS A 108 -5.19 -9.48 13.57
C LYS A 108 -4.14 -10.44 14.12
N GLU A 109 -3.49 -11.21 13.26
CA GLU A 109 -2.40 -12.10 13.66
C GLU A 109 -1.28 -11.31 14.37
N TYR A 110 -0.84 -10.22 13.75
CA TYR A 110 0.25 -9.39 14.28
C TYR A 110 -0.16 -8.48 15.46
N SER A 111 -1.45 -8.32 15.75
CA SER A 111 -1.93 -7.61 16.95
C SER A 111 -1.53 -8.29 18.27
N THR A 112 -1.10 -9.54 18.18
CA THR A 112 -0.62 -10.33 19.31
C THR A 112 0.91 -10.51 19.31
N ASP A 113 1.61 -9.98 18.31
CA ASP A 113 3.07 -10.04 18.23
C ASP A 113 3.70 -9.12 19.30
N PRO A 114 4.50 -9.66 20.25
CA PRO A 114 5.07 -8.86 21.32
C PRO A 114 6.11 -7.83 20.85
N VAL A 115 6.60 -7.95 19.60
CA VAL A 115 7.60 -7.04 19.02
C VAL A 115 6.94 -5.88 18.28
N VAL A 116 5.71 -6.05 17.80
CA VAL A 116 4.98 -5.02 17.07
C VAL A 116 3.91 -4.42 17.97
N GLU A 117 4.35 -3.57 18.89
CA GLU A 117 3.46 -2.84 19.79
C GLU A 117 2.50 -1.95 18.97
N ASN A 118 1.23 -1.83 19.40
CA ASN A 118 0.19 -0.91 18.88
C ASN A 118 -0.62 -1.27 17.61
N ILE A 119 -0.45 -2.44 16.99
CA ILE A 119 -1.34 -2.89 15.89
C ILE A 119 -2.85 -2.89 16.22
N PRO A 120 -3.32 -3.09 17.48
CA PRO A 120 -4.74 -2.97 17.81
C PRO A 120 -5.38 -1.62 17.43
N VAL A 121 -4.63 -0.52 17.50
CA VAL A 121 -5.12 0.81 17.08
C VAL A 121 -5.28 0.87 15.56
N THR A 122 -4.25 0.42 14.85
CA THR A 122 -4.22 0.29 13.39
C THR A 122 -5.38 -0.55 12.85
N LEU A 123 -5.68 -1.68 13.50
CA LEU A 123 -6.82 -2.54 13.15
C LEU A 123 -8.16 -1.80 13.25
N ASN A 124 -8.35 -1.04 14.32
CA ASN A 124 -9.57 -0.28 14.52
C ASN A 124 -9.72 0.81 13.44
N GLU A 125 -8.63 1.52 13.12
CA GLU A 125 -8.61 2.50 12.03
C GLU A 125 -8.90 1.87 10.67
N THR A 126 -8.30 0.71 10.38
CA THR A 126 -8.55 -0.06 9.15
C THR A 126 -10.04 -0.43 9.03
N LEU A 127 -10.65 -0.92 10.11
CA LEU A 127 -12.08 -1.26 10.15
C LEU A 127 -12.98 -0.03 9.93
N ILE A 128 -12.62 1.12 10.49
CA ILE A 128 -13.33 2.40 10.26
C ILE A 128 -13.22 2.82 8.78
N LEU A 129 -12.04 2.70 8.18
CA LEU A 129 -11.83 3.02 6.77
C LEU A 129 -12.66 2.11 5.84
N ILE A 130 -12.66 0.81 6.10
CA ILE A 130 -13.44 -0.15 5.31
C ILE A 130 -14.94 0.06 5.47
N SER A 131 -15.41 0.31 6.69
CA SER A 131 -16.84 0.54 6.95
C SER A 131 -17.36 1.88 6.38
N SER A 132 -16.48 2.88 6.24
CA SER A 132 -16.82 4.14 5.57
C SER A 132 -16.80 4.04 4.03
N HIS A 133 -16.06 3.08 3.47
CA HIS A 133 -15.93 2.87 2.01
C HIS A 133 -16.07 1.38 1.64
N PRO A 134 -17.26 0.78 1.78
CA PRO A 134 -17.46 -0.62 1.41
C PRO A 134 -17.19 -0.79 -0.09
N ARG A 135 -16.20 -1.61 -0.45
CA ARG A 135 -16.08 -2.09 -1.83
C ARG A 135 -17.37 -2.85 -2.15
N GLU A 136 -18.13 -2.40 -3.15
CA GLU A 136 -19.21 -3.20 -3.69
C GLU A 136 -18.62 -4.57 -4.06
N SER A 137 -19.05 -5.60 -3.34
CA SER A 137 -18.67 -6.98 -3.63
C SER A 137 -19.05 -7.25 -5.08
N THR A 138 -18.07 -7.50 -5.94
CA THR A 138 -18.28 -8.00 -7.30
C THR A 138 -18.76 -9.45 -7.30
N SER A 139 -19.61 -9.83 -6.36
CA SER A 139 -20.51 -10.96 -6.51
C SER A 139 -21.72 -10.49 -7.31
N CYS A 140 -21.57 -10.41 -8.64
CA CYS A 140 -22.76 -10.43 -9.48
C CYS A 140 -23.54 -11.70 -9.13
N PRO A 141 -24.83 -11.64 -8.79
CA PRO A 141 -25.65 -12.83 -8.50
C PRO A 141 -25.80 -13.76 -9.71
N CYS A 142 -25.24 -13.40 -10.87
CA CYS A 142 -25.41 -14.05 -12.16
C CYS A 142 -24.56 -15.34 -12.38
N GLY A 143 -23.68 -15.74 -11.44
CA GLY A 143 -22.85 -16.94 -11.63
C GLY A 143 -21.86 -16.83 -12.81
N PRO A 144 -21.13 -17.91 -13.15
CA PRO A 144 -19.96 -17.87 -14.06
C PRO A 144 -20.28 -17.61 -15.55
N ALA A 145 -21.52 -17.28 -15.92
CA ALA A 145 -21.96 -17.13 -17.30
C ALA A 145 -21.90 -15.69 -17.84
N CYS A 146 -21.39 -14.71 -17.08
CA CYS A 146 -21.36 -13.32 -17.52
C CYS A 146 -20.22 -13.08 -18.53
N SER A 147 -20.52 -13.22 -19.82
CA SER A 147 -19.58 -13.01 -20.93
C SER A 147 -19.30 -11.53 -21.25
N GLY A 148 -19.45 -10.64 -20.27
CA GLY A 148 -19.24 -9.20 -20.42
C GLY A 148 -17.76 -8.84 -20.24
N ARG A 149 -17.13 -8.32 -21.29
CA ARG A 149 -15.76 -7.81 -21.24
C ARG A 149 -15.75 -6.56 -20.34
N PHE A 150 -15.23 -6.66 -19.13
CA PHE A 150 -15.02 -5.52 -18.24
C PHE A 150 -13.94 -4.61 -18.85
N THR A 151 -14.34 -3.48 -19.42
CA THR A 151 -13.43 -2.37 -19.69
C THR A 151 -13.60 -1.35 -18.58
N GLU A 152 -12.61 -1.25 -17.71
CA GLU A 152 -12.51 -0.24 -16.65
C GLU A 152 -12.52 1.16 -17.27
N MET A 153 -13.63 1.91 -17.19
CA MET A 153 -13.56 3.39 -17.18
C MET A 153 -14.82 4.18 -16.82
N GLU A 154 -15.90 3.60 -16.31
CA GLU A 154 -17.03 4.42 -15.84
C GLU A 154 -17.54 3.96 -14.47
N SER A 155 -17.44 4.84 -13.49
CA SER A 155 -17.92 4.68 -12.10
C SER A 155 -19.45 4.63 -11.96
N HIS A 156 -20.18 4.34 -13.04
CA HIS A 156 -21.63 4.16 -13.08
C HIS A 156 -22.10 3.09 -14.08
N ALA A 157 -21.31 2.03 -14.31
CA ALA A 157 -21.75 0.90 -15.12
C ALA A 157 -22.71 -0.01 -14.34
N VAL A 158 -24.02 0.22 -14.48
CA VAL A 158 -25.05 -0.72 -14.02
C VAL A 158 -24.90 -2.03 -14.79
N CYS A 159 -24.77 -3.15 -14.07
CA CYS A 159 -24.68 -4.47 -14.67
C CYS A 159 -25.92 -4.73 -15.58
N PRO A 160 -25.75 -5.13 -16.86
CA PRO A 160 -26.87 -5.32 -17.79
C PRO A 160 -27.93 -6.32 -17.33
N CYS A 161 -27.62 -7.13 -16.32
CA CYS A 161 -28.51 -8.14 -15.76
C CYS A 161 -29.61 -7.56 -14.84
N VAL A 162 -29.47 -6.31 -14.38
CA VAL A 162 -30.37 -5.71 -13.36
C VAL A 162 -31.55 -4.94 -13.99
N SER A 163 -31.56 -4.71 -15.30
CA SER A 163 -32.62 -3.93 -15.98
C SER A 163 -33.85 -4.76 -16.39
N GLY A 164 -34.32 -5.64 -15.50
CA GLY A 164 -35.48 -6.48 -15.80
C GLY A 164 -36.19 -7.04 -14.58
N SER A 165 -36.79 -6.18 -13.75
CA SER A 165 -37.91 -6.54 -12.86
C SER A 165 -38.63 -5.27 -12.37
N HIS A 166 -39.74 -4.96 -13.05
CA HIS A 166 -40.83 -4.03 -12.72
C HIS A 166 -40.54 -2.52 -12.55
#